data_AF-A0A9W6B676-F1
#
_entry.id   AF-A0A9W6B676-F1
#
_cell.length_a   1.000
_cell.length_b   1.000
_cell.length_c   1.000
_cell.angle_alpha   90.00
_cell.angle_beta   90.00
_cell.angle_gamma   90.00
#
_symmetry.space_group_name_H-M   'P 1'
#
loop_
_entity.id
_entity.type
_entity.pdbx_description
1 polymer ?
#
loop_
_entity_poly.entity_id
_entity_poly.type
_entity_poly.pdbx_seq_one_letter_code
_entity_poly.pdbx_strand_id
1 'polypeptide(L)'
;MLHARWIWGSHPAYENLVAKVSEGYSPEQLENYTEAMAIAKVIYQAATEGKDQLRYVAGEDAIELYKERTEQGAEQHYQRIKSMLN
;
A
#
# COMPACT_ATOMS: atom_id res chain seq x y z
N MET A 1 -22.27 -30.25 -13.98
CA MET A 1 -21.99 -29.78 -12.61
C MET A 1 -21.64 -28.31 -12.70
N LEU A 2 -22.42 -27.47 -12.01
CA LEU A 2 -22.26 -26.02 -11.98
C LEU A 2 -21.00 -25.64 -11.19
N HIS A 3 -20.10 -24.86 -11.77
CA HIS A 3 -19.16 -24.04 -11.00
C HIS A 3 -19.56 -22.58 -11.15
N ALA A 4 -20.37 -22.14 -10.18
CA ALA A 4 -20.70 -20.75 -9.97
C ALA A 4 -19.43 -19.96 -9.64
N ARG A 5 -18.78 -19.37 -10.64
CA ARG A 5 -17.70 -18.40 -10.47
C ARG A 5 -18.30 -17.00 -10.32
N TRP A 6 -19.04 -16.79 -9.24
CA TRP A 6 -19.44 -15.46 -8.79
C TRP A 6 -18.60 -15.09 -7.57
N ILE A 7 -17.33 -14.73 -7.81
CA ILE A 7 -16.50 -14.08 -6.79
C ILE A 7 -16.76 -12.59 -6.95
N TRP A 8 -17.68 -12.05 -6.16
CA TRP A 8 -17.90 -10.61 -6.08
C TRP A 8 -16.58 -9.96 -5.63
N GLY A 9 -15.81 -9.42 -6.58
CA GLY A 9 -14.54 -8.74 -6.32
C GLY A 9 -13.31 -9.16 -7.14
N SER A 10 -13.39 -10.19 -7.99
CA SER A 10 -12.26 -10.58 -8.87
C SER A 10 -12.68 -10.65 -10.33
N HIS A 11 -11.96 -9.92 -11.19
CA HIS A 11 -12.17 -9.91 -12.65
C HIS A 11 -10.94 -10.52 -13.34
N PRO A 12 -11.09 -11.38 -14.37
CA PRO A 12 -9.97 -12.07 -15.03
C PRO A 12 -8.83 -11.13 -15.47
N ALA A 13 -9.17 -9.92 -15.91
CA ALA A 13 -8.17 -8.91 -16.29
C ALA A 13 -7.21 -8.49 -15.16
N TYR A 14 -7.53 -8.76 -13.89
CA TYR A 14 -6.69 -8.45 -12.74
C TYR A 14 -5.94 -9.67 -12.20
N GLU A 15 -6.15 -10.89 -12.72
CA GLU A 15 -5.54 -12.11 -12.15
C GLU A 15 -4.02 -12.00 -12.07
N ASN A 16 -3.36 -11.58 -13.15
CA ASN A 16 -1.90 -11.41 -13.19
C ASN A 16 -1.43 -10.34 -12.20
N LEU A 17 -2.18 -9.24 -12.07
CA LEU A 17 -1.84 -8.15 -11.15
C LEU A 17 -1.99 -8.59 -9.69
N VAL A 18 -3.04 -9.33 -9.37
CA VAL A 18 -3.27 -9.90 -8.03
C VAL A 18 -2.16 -10.89 -7.69
N ALA A 19 -1.78 -11.76 -8.64
CA ALA A 19 -0.69 -12.71 -8.45
C ALA A 19 0.63 -11.97 -8.15
N LYS A 20 0.96 -10.94 -8.93
CA LYS A 20 2.19 -10.16 -8.77
C LYS A 20 2.25 -9.41 -7.44
N VAL A 21 1.16 -8.76 -7.04
CA VAL A 21 1.08 -8.10 -5.72
C VAL A 21 1.23 -9.12 -4.59
N SER A 22 0.69 -10.32 -4.77
CA SER A 22 0.77 -11.38 -3.75
C SER A 22 2.19 -11.90 -3.52
N GLU A 23 3.09 -11.76 -4.50
CA GLU A 23 4.53 -12.07 -4.32
C GLU A 23 5.19 -11.18 -3.25
N GLY A 24 4.64 -9.98 -3.00
CA GLY A 24 5.09 -9.09 -1.93
C GLY A 24 4.67 -9.55 -0.53
N TYR A 25 3.80 -10.55 -0.40
CA TYR A 25 3.42 -11.12 0.88
C TYR A 25 4.22 -12.38 1.17
N SER A 26 5.08 -12.33 2.18
CA SER A 26 5.76 -13.52 2.70
C SER A 26 5.66 -13.58 4.23
N PRO A 27 5.71 -14.77 4.83
CA PRO A 27 5.77 -14.90 6.29
C PRO A 27 6.95 -14.11 6.89
N GLU A 28 8.08 -14.05 6.18
CA GLU A 28 9.28 -13.29 6.57
C GLU A 28 9.04 -11.77 6.50
N GLN A 29 8.11 -11.30 5.67
CA GLN A 29 7.74 -9.88 5.61
C GLN A 29 6.81 -9.45 6.77
N LEU A 30 6.17 -10.37 7.48
CA LEU A 30 5.26 -10.05 8.60
C LEU A 30 5.97 -9.25 9.71
N GLU A 31 7.24 -9.56 9.98
CA GLU A 31 8.05 -8.85 10.99
C GLU A 31 8.31 -7.39 10.60
N ASN A 32 8.26 -7.07 9.30
CA ASN A 32 8.45 -5.72 8.79
C ASN A 32 7.12 -4.95 8.69
N TYR A 33 5.99 -5.56 9.04
CA TYR A 33 4.71 -4.87 9.00
C TYR A 33 4.63 -3.85 10.13
N THR A 34 4.01 -2.72 9.80
CA THR A 34 3.82 -1.66 10.78
C THR A 34 2.88 -2.14 11.88
N GLU A 35 3.38 -2.13 13.11
CA GLU A 35 2.61 -2.46 14.29
C GLU A 35 1.36 -1.59 14.43
N ALA A 36 0.23 -2.19 14.84
CA ALA A 36 -1.03 -1.47 15.01
C ALA A 36 -0.89 -0.29 15.98
N MET A 37 -0.06 -0.43 17.02
CA MET A 37 0.22 0.64 17.97
C MET A 37 0.97 1.83 17.33
N ALA A 38 1.86 1.57 16.37
CA ALA A 38 2.55 2.65 15.65
C ALA A 38 1.55 3.46 14.81
N ILE A 39 0.61 2.78 14.14
CA ILE A 39 -0.48 3.43 13.41
C ILE A 39 -1.36 4.26 14.35
N ALA A 40 -1.75 3.69 15.50
CA ALA A 40 -2.58 4.38 16.49
C ALA A 40 -1.94 5.68 17.02
N LYS A 41 -0.63 5.69 17.21
CA LYS A 41 0.12 6.90 17.62
C LYS A 41 0.03 8.00 16.57
N VAL A 42 0.17 7.67 15.29
CA VAL A 42 0.05 8.65 14.20
C VAL A 42 -1.37 9.22 14.13
N ILE A 43 -2.40 8.38 14.29
CA ILE A 43 -3.80 8.82 14.33
C ILE A 43 -4.03 9.77 15.50
N TYR A 44 -3.57 9.41 16.70
CA TYR A 44 -3.71 10.25 17.89
C TYR A 44 -3.04 11.60 17.69
N GLN A 45 -1.80 11.61 17.18
CA GLN A 45 -1.08 12.83 16.85
C GLN A 45 -1.90 13.69 15.88
N ALA A 46 -2.35 13.11 14.76
CA ALA A 46 -3.12 13.83 13.75
C ALA A 46 -4.39 14.48 14.29
N ALA A 47 -5.05 13.82 15.24
CA ALA A 47 -6.28 14.31 15.86
C ALA A 47 -6.06 15.40 16.92
N THR A 48 -4.84 15.52 17.49
CA THR A 48 -4.59 16.34 18.69
C THR A 48 -3.60 17.47 18.49
N GLU A 49 -2.75 17.44 17.45
CA GLU A 49 -1.66 18.40 17.31
C GLU A 49 -2.07 19.79 16.78
N GLY A 50 -3.33 19.95 16.35
CA GLY A 50 -3.87 21.25 15.93
C GLY A 50 -3.24 21.86 14.68
N LYS A 51 -2.52 21.07 13.87
CA LYS A 51 -1.92 21.54 12.61
C LYS A 51 -2.94 21.56 11.48
N ASP A 52 -2.84 22.55 10.60
CA ASP A 52 -3.52 22.59 9.31
C ASP A 52 -2.81 21.67 8.31
N GLN A 53 -2.88 20.37 8.57
CA GLN A 53 -2.21 19.32 7.79
C GLN A 53 -3.22 18.26 7.35
N LEU A 54 -3.35 18.06 6.04
CA LEU A 54 -4.31 17.10 5.47
C LEU A 54 -3.83 15.64 5.53
N ARG A 55 -2.51 15.40 5.46
CA ARG A 55 -1.95 14.05 5.28
C ARG A 55 -0.96 13.69 6.36
N TYR A 56 -1.15 12.52 6.96
CA TYR A 56 -0.21 11.85 7.85
C TYR A 56 0.07 10.49 7.25
N VAL A 57 1.35 10.14 7.16
CA VAL A 57 1.80 8.86 6.60
C VAL A 57 2.31 8.01 7.75
N ALA A 58 1.79 6.79 7.87
CA ALA A 58 2.13 5.85 8.92
C ALA A 58 2.72 4.58 8.31
N GLY A 59 3.82 4.10 8.88
CA GLY A 59 4.60 2.98 8.37
C GLY A 59 5.84 3.42 7.60
N GLU A 60 6.96 2.74 7.82
CA GLU A 60 8.26 3.12 7.24
C GLU A 60 8.25 2.97 5.71
N ASP A 61 7.65 1.89 5.22
CA ASP A 61 7.42 1.60 3.81
C ASP A 61 6.55 2.69 3.14
N ALA A 62 5.46 3.07 3.80
CA ALA A 62 4.56 4.10 3.30
C ALA A 62 5.24 5.49 3.27
N ILE A 63 6.06 5.80 4.28
CA ILE A 63 6.84 7.05 4.33
C ILE A 63 7.83 7.11 3.17
N GLU A 64 8.56 6.03 2.89
CA GLU A 64 9.51 5.97 1.78
C GLU A 64 8.80 6.13 0.42
N LEU A 65 7.72 5.37 0.18
CA LEU A 65 6.92 5.47 -1.05
C LEU A 65 6.30 6.86 -1.24
N TYR A 66 5.82 7.48 -0.15
CA TYR A 66 5.25 8.82 -0.21
C TYR A 66 6.32 9.88 -0.49
N LYS A 67 7.52 9.72 0.08
CA LYS A 67 8.67 10.59 -0.18
C LYS A 67 9.08 10.50 -1.65
N GLU A 68 9.26 9.30 -2.19
CA GLU A 68 9.58 9.09 -3.60
C GLU A 68 8.54 9.78 -4.51
N ARG A 69 7.24 9.58 -4.24
CA ARG A 69 6.16 10.25 -4.99
C ARG A 69 6.25 11.77 -4.95
N THR A 70 6.57 12.32 -3.78
CA THR A 70 6.59 13.76 -3.55
C THR A 70 7.81 14.41 -4.22
N GLU A 71 8.94 13.72 -4.22
CA GLU A 71 10.20 14.20 -4.81
C GLU A 71 10.25 14.03 -6.34
N GLN A 72 9.78 12.89 -6.86
CA GLN A 72 9.87 12.54 -8.28
C GLN A 72 8.63 12.93 -9.10
N GLY A 73 7.52 13.21 -8.41
CA GLY A 73 6.23 13.45 -9.02
C GLY A 73 5.49 12.16 -9.41
N ALA A 74 4.20 12.30 -9.71
CA ALA A 74 3.31 11.16 -9.90
C ALA A 74 3.68 10.27 -11.11
N GLU A 75 4.13 10.88 -12.22
CA GLU A 75 4.45 10.15 -13.44
C GLU A 75 5.70 9.27 -13.27
N GLN A 76 6.78 9.82 -12.72
CA GLN A 76 8.01 9.06 -12.49
C GLN A 76 7.78 7.92 -11.49
N HIS A 77 7.04 8.19 -10.42
CA HIS A 77 6.67 7.17 -9.45
C HIS A 77 5.82 6.05 -10.09
N TYR A 78 4.87 6.37 -10.97
CA TYR A 78 4.11 5.37 -11.72
C TYR A 78 5.01 4.47 -12.57
N GLN A 79 5.95 5.05 -13.32
CA GLN A 79 6.88 4.26 -14.14
C GLN A 79 7.76 3.35 -13.28
N ARG A 80 8.23 3.82 -12.11
CA ARG A 80 8.98 3.00 -11.14
C ARG A 80 8.16 1.81 -10.66
N ILE A 81 6.95 2.03 -10.14
CA ILE A 81 6.08 0.95 -9.67
C ILE A 81 5.79 -0.04 -10.81
N LYS A 82 5.47 0.47 -12.00
CA LYS A 82 5.22 -0.37 -13.17
C LYS A 82 6.41 -1.28 -13.49
N SER A 83 7.64 -0.79 -13.36
CA SER A 83 8.85 -1.59 -13.58
C SER A 83 9.05 -2.72 -12.57
N MET A 84 8.54 -2.57 -11.34
CA MET A 84 8.61 -3.60 -10.30
C MET A 84 7.57 -4.71 -10.49
N LEU A 85 6.50 -4.43 -11.22
CA LEU A 85 5.36 -5.33 -11.40
C LEU A 85 5.34 -6.05 -12.76
N ASN A 86 6.24 -5.69 -13.68
CA ASN A 86 6.45 -6.39 -14.96
C ASN A 86 7.43 -7.55 -14.78
#